data_AF-A0A521YSV3-F1
#
_entry.id   AF-A0A521YSV3-F1
#
_cell.length_a   1.000
_cell.length_b   1.000
_cell.length_c   1.000
_cell.angle_alpha   90.00
_cell.angle_beta   90.00
_cell.angle_gamma   90.00
#
_symmetry.space_group_name_H-M   'P 1'
#
loop_
_entity.id
_entity.type
_entity.pdbx_description
1 polymer ?
#
loop_
_entity_poly.entity_id
_entity_poly.type
_entity_poly.pdbx_seq_one_letter_code
_entity_poly.pdbx_strand_id
1 'polypeptide(L)'
;MFQIHRIGQMMGTKLFAFLACLIVSGVAVASDVRFAIVQLDGAGHGVLITDAPLVSGTVVDIQYPAARQGAACCKRLSVADFNQAPVEGLLATDEVGGTQPLVYRVRVPKLWSDAPFIGVAAIGKGMKTRNAGQQLETVERRGRTRRAGICTSQEGVHLQEKVGSTERTHLYMSLGYTVEMPTCP
;
A
#
# COMPACT_ATOMS: atom_id res chain seq x y z
N MET A 1 -65.76 -34.93 -38.02
CA MET A 1 -64.85 -34.30 -39.00
C MET A 1 -65.10 -32.79 -38.93
N PHE A 2 -64.08 -32.05 -38.48
CA PHE A 2 -63.84 -30.58 -38.51
C PHE A 2 -65.01 -29.58 -38.49
N GLN A 3 -65.13 -28.75 -37.42
CA GLN A 3 -64.55 -27.38 -37.27
C GLN A 3 -65.50 -26.35 -37.92
N ILE A 4 -66.01 -25.31 -37.25
CA ILE A 4 -65.39 -24.08 -36.72
C ILE A 4 -66.52 -23.31 -36.02
N HIS A 5 -66.29 -22.65 -34.87
CA HIS A 5 -66.75 -21.26 -34.66
C HIS A 5 -65.93 -20.53 -33.58
N ARG A 6 -65.62 -19.29 -33.93
CA ARG A 6 -64.72 -18.32 -33.31
C ARG A 6 -65.20 -17.88 -31.93
N ILE A 7 -64.26 -17.59 -31.02
CA ILE A 7 -64.30 -16.38 -30.19
C ILE A 7 -62.86 -15.85 -30.08
N GLY A 8 -62.65 -14.64 -30.56
CA GLY A 8 -61.45 -13.85 -30.29
C GLY A 8 -61.74 -12.81 -29.21
N GLN A 9 -60.68 -12.41 -28.51
CA GLN A 9 -60.35 -11.07 -27.97
C GLN A 9 -59.39 -11.31 -26.79
N MET A 10 -58.11 -10.98 -26.97
CA MET A 10 -57.50 -9.67 -26.79
C MET A 10 -57.22 -9.31 -25.32
N MET A 11 -56.02 -8.77 -25.16
CA MET A 11 -55.53 -7.93 -24.06
C MET A 11 -54.95 -8.63 -22.83
N GLY A 12 -53.73 -8.20 -22.51
CA GLY A 12 -53.08 -8.46 -21.24
C GLY A 12 -51.62 -8.85 -21.36
N THR A 13 -50.87 -8.18 -22.24
CA THR A 13 -49.40 -8.15 -22.22
C THR A 13 -48.95 -7.79 -20.81
N LYS A 14 -48.61 -8.79 -19.99
CA LYS A 14 -47.97 -8.55 -18.70
C LYS A 14 -46.57 -8.05 -19.01
N LEU A 15 -46.40 -6.74 -19.00
CA LEU A 15 -45.11 -6.06 -19.12
C LEU A 15 -44.18 -6.66 -18.07
N PHE A 16 -43.18 -7.40 -18.54
CA PHE A 16 -41.99 -7.74 -17.79
C PHE A 16 -41.28 -6.43 -17.45
N ALA A 17 -41.49 -5.92 -16.23
CA ALA A 17 -40.65 -4.85 -15.68
C ALA A 17 -39.33 -5.47 -15.20
N PHE A 18 -38.46 -5.85 -16.14
CA PHE A 18 -37.05 -6.07 -15.83
C PHE A 18 -36.42 -4.69 -15.61
N LEU A 19 -36.47 -4.22 -14.38
CA LEU A 19 -35.74 -3.04 -13.93
C LEU A 19 -34.25 -3.40 -13.98
N ALA A 20 -33.58 -3.02 -15.06
CA ALA A 20 -32.14 -3.12 -15.20
C ALA A 20 -31.48 -2.16 -14.19
N CYS A 21 -31.12 -2.67 -13.01
CA CYS A 21 -30.12 -2.04 -12.16
C CYS A 21 -28.78 -2.10 -12.91
N LEU A 22 -28.53 -1.11 -13.76
CA LEU A 22 -27.19 -0.74 -14.20
C LEU A 22 -26.45 -0.23 -12.97
N ILE A 23 -25.95 -1.16 -12.16
CA ILE A 23 -24.93 -0.87 -11.16
C ILE A 23 -23.73 -0.42 -11.99
N VAL A 24 -23.56 0.90 -12.12
CA VAL A 24 -22.30 1.48 -12.55
C VAL A 24 -21.31 1.13 -11.44
N SER A 25 -20.71 -0.04 -11.57
CA SER A 25 -19.51 -0.42 -10.82
C SER A 25 -18.43 0.56 -11.25
N GLY A 26 -18.38 1.70 -10.56
CA GLY A 26 -17.26 2.62 -10.67
C GLY A 26 -16.03 1.81 -10.35
N VAL A 27 -15.18 1.57 -11.36
CA VAL A 27 -13.85 1.01 -11.15
C VAL A 27 -13.15 1.95 -10.19
N ALA A 28 -13.08 1.55 -8.92
CA ALA A 28 -12.26 2.22 -7.94
C ALA A 28 -10.84 2.19 -8.52
N VAL A 29 -10.41 3.32 -9.07
CA VAL A 29 -9.05 3.46 -9.60
C VAL A 29 -8.16 3.38 -8.37
N ALA A 30 -7.70 2.17 -8.07
CA ALA A 30 -6.68 1.92 -7.08
C ALA A 30 -5.54 2.90 -7.38
N SER A 31 -5.10 3.64 -6.37
CA SER A 31 -3.97 4.55 -6.61
C SER A 31 -2.78 3.74 -7.08
N ASP A 32 -2.11 4.25 -8.13
CA ASP A 32 -0.89 3.68 -8.69
C ASP A 32 0.29 3.72 -7.71
N VAL A 33 0.18 4.51 -6.63
CA VAL A 33 1.19 4.60 -5.58
C VAL A 33 0.72 3.89 -4.31
N ARG A 34 1.62 3.15 -3.68
CA ARG A 34 1.42 2.52 -2.37
C ARG A 34 2.59 2.87 -1.47
N PHE A 35 2.36 2.86 -0.16
CA PHE A 35 3.40 3.07 0.83
C PHE A 35 3.65 1.78 1.59
N ALA A 36 4.90 1.58 1.98
CA ALA A 36 5.38 0.34 2.59
C ALA A 36 6.40 0.67 3.69
N ILE A 37 6.55 -0.22 4.68
CA ILE A 37 7.62 -0.12 5.66
C ILE A 37 8.89 -0.70 5.01
N VAL A 38 10.00 0.02 5.11
CA VAL A 38 11.33 -0.52 4.82
C VAL A 38 12.13 -0.61 6.11
N GLN A 39 12.69 -1.78 6.38
CA GLN A 39 13.64 -2.01 7.46
C GLN A 39 14.99 -2.38 6.84
N LEU A 40 16.06 -1.70 7.28
CA LEU A 40 17.44 -1.96 6.88
C LEU A 40 18.24 -2.40 8.11
N ASP A 41 19.15 -3.36 7.93
CA ASP A 41 19.86 -4.02 9.03
C ASP A 41 21.21 -3.40 9.41
N GLY A 42 21.70 -2.40 8.66
CA GLY A 42 23.06 -1.85 8.83
C GLY A 42 24.17 -2.69 8.16
N ALA A 43 23.82 -3.78 7.47
CA ALA A 43 24.75 -4.69 6.80
C ALA A 43 24.43 -4.86 5.30
N GLY A 44 23.58 -4.00 4.73
CA GLY A 44 23.20 -4.04 3.32
C GLY A 44 22.05 -5.00 3.01
N HIS A 45 21.36 -5.53 4.00
CA HIS A 45 20.10 -6.24 3.81
C HIS A 45 18.93 -5.37 4.25
N GLY A 46 17.77 -5.66 3.68
CA GLY A 46 16.54 -5.05 4.10
C GLY A 46 15.33 -5.93 3.89
N VAL A 47 14.24 -5.48 4.48
CA VAL A 47 12.92 -6.05 4.38
C VAL A 47 11.96 -4.93 3.98
N LEU A 48 11.09 -5.21 3.02
CA LEU A 48 9.97 -4.37 2.61
C LEU A 48 8.67 -5.06 3.00
N ILE A 49 7.78 -4.33 3.69
CA ILE A 49 6.47 -4.81 4.15
C ILE A 49 5.40 -3.95 3.51
N THR A 50 4.48 -4.55 2.76
CA THR A 50 3.51 -3.84 1.90
C THR A 50 2.13 -4.51 1.93
N ASP A 51 1.07 -3.72 1.72
CA ASP A 51 -0.34 -4.16 1.65
C ASP A 51 -0.69 -4.81 0.28
N ALA A 52 0.18 -4.65 -0.72
CA ALA A 52 -0.08 -5.09 -2.08
C ALA A 52 1.18 -5.68 -2.75
N PRO A 53 1.02 -6.63 -3.72
CA PRO A 53 2.14 -7.22 -4.42
C PRO A 53 2.97 -6.21 -5.21
N LEU A 54 4.27 -6.47 -5.34
CA LEU A 54 5.13 -5.73 -6.25
C LEU A 54 4.80 -6.11 -7.70
N VAL A 55 4.32 -5.14 -8.49
CA VAL A 55 3.91 -5.34 -9.88
C VAL A 55 5.02 -4.92 -10.85
N SER A 56 5.26 -5.72 -11.89
CA SER A 56 6.25 -5.42 -12.92
C SER A 56 6.10 -4.00 -13.51
N GLY A 57 7.25 -3.35 -13.67
CA GLY A 57 7.37 -2.00 -14.19
C GLY A 57 7.04 -0.88 -13.20
N THR A 58 6.76 -1.18 -11.93
CA THR A 58 6.84 -0.19 -10.84
C THR A 58 8.28 -0.06 -10.36
N VAL A 59 8.56 1.04 -9.65
CA VAL A 59 9.81 1.24 -8.90
C VAL A 59 9.48 1.37 -7.42
N VAL A 60 10.49 1.11 -6.59
CA VAL A 60 10.41 1.30 -5.14
C VAL A 60 11.40 2.39 -4.76
N ASP A 61 10.90 3.53 -4.27
CA ASP A 61 11.71 4.59 -3.69
C ASP A 61 11.73 4.43 -2.18
N ILE A 62 12.90 4.16 -1.61
CA ILE A 62 13.07 3.93 -0.18
C ILE A 62 13.71 5.14 0.50
N GLN A 63 13.21 5.46 1.70
CA GLN A 63 13.98 6.22 2.67
C GLN A 63 15.14 5.37 3.19
N TYR A 64 16.20 6.04 3.63
CA TYR A 64 17.42 5.43 4.16
C TYR A 64 17.97 6.31 5.29
N PRO A 65 18.85 5.81 6.17
CA PRO A 65 19.44 6.60 7.24
C PRO A 65 20.16 7.84 6.68
N ALA A 66 19.86 9.00 7.24
CA ALA A 66 20.60 10.23 6.95
C ALA A 66 21.89 10.31 7.77
N ALA A 67 22.95 10.90 7.20
CA ALA A 67 24.24 11.06 7.88
C ALA A 67 24.18 11.87 9.18
N ARG A 68 23.15 12.72 9.37
CA ARG A 68 22.99 13.60 10.55
C ARG A 68 21.64 13.41 11.23
N GLN A 69 21.33 12.16 11.57
CA GLN A 69 20.07 11.70 12.17
C GLN A 69 18.84 11.86 11.25
N GLY A 70 17.84 11.02 11.47
CA GLY A 70 16.60 11.00 10.68
C GLY A 70 16.72 10.25 9.35
N ALA A 71 15.78 10.51 8.45
CA ALA A 71 15.68 9.85 7.16
C ALA A 71 16.18 10.75 6.02
N ALA A 72 16.92 10.18 5.09
CA ALA A 72 17.22 10.76 3.79
C ALA A 72 16.32 10.13 2.71
N CYS A 73 16.03 10.89 1.66
CA CYS A 73 15.22 10.44 0.54
C CYS A 73 15.93 10.75 -0.79
N CYS A 74 15.75 9.96 -1.84
CA CYS A 74 15.34 8.57 -1.80
C CYS A 74 16.30 7.77 -2.68
N LYS A 75 16.46 6.50 -2.34
CA LYS A 75 17.15 5.56 -3.22
C LYS A 75 16.11 4.77 -3.98
N ARG A 76 16.33 4.63 -5.29
CA ARG A 76 15.40 3.97 -6.19
C ARG A 76 15.89 2.57 -6.50
N LEU A 77 14.99 1.61 -6.35
CA LEU A 77 15.18 0.21 -6.67
C LEU A 77 14.14 -0.24 -7.69
N SER A 78 14.51 -1.23 -8.48
CA SER A 78 13.59 -1.98 -9.33
C SER A 78 12.86 -3.01 -8.50
N VAL A 79 11.64 -3.39 -8.90
CA VAL A 79 10.95 -4.55 -8.30
C VAL A 79 11.78 -5.84 -8.40
N ALA A 80 12.62 -5.97 -9.42
CA ALA A 80 13.49 -7.13 -9.60
C ALA A 80 14.58 -7.26 -8.50
N ASP A 81 14.84 -6.19 -7.73
CA ASP A 81 15.79 -6.23 -6.61
C ASP A 81 15.19 -6.90 -5.36
N PHE A 82 13.87 -7.17 -5.37
CA PHE A 82 13.12 -7.72 -4.27
C PHE A 82 12.74 -9.19 -4.50
N ASN A 83 12.90 -10.00 -3.45
CA ASN A 83 12.49 -11.39 -3.47
C ASN A 83 11.46 -11.64 -2.38
N GLN A 84 10.28 -12.14 -2.76
CA GLN A 84 9.27 -12.50 -1.77
C GLN A 84 9.75 -13.70 -0.97
N ALA A 85 9.96 -13.50 0.32
CA ALA A 85 10.47 -14.54 1.21
C ALA A 85 10.03 -14.23 2.64
N PRO A 86 9.58 -15.25 3.41
CA PRO A 86 9.24 -15.05 4.80
C PRO A 86 10.47 -14.58 5.59
N VAL A 87 10.19 -13.79 6.62
CA VAL A 87 11.17 -13.38 7.62
C VAL A 87 10.72 -13.97 8.94
N GLU A 88 11.50 -14.91 9.45
CA GLU A 88 11.21 -15.57 10.72
C GLU A 88 11.16 -14.53 11.86
N GLY A 89 10.14 -14.64 12.71
CA GLY A 89 9.93 -13.72 13.83
C GLY A 89 9.38 -12.34 13.47
N LEU A 90 9.23 -12.01 12.17
CA LEU A 90 8.60 -10.76 11.76
C LEU A 90 7.08 -10.86 11.91
N LEU A 91 6.51 -10.05 12.80
CA LEU A 91 5.08 -9.90 12.98
C LEU A 91 4.64 -8.55 12.40
N ALA A 92 3.75 -8.58 11.42
CA ALA A 92 3.22 -7.39 10.78
C ALA A 92 1.78 -7.62 10.33
N THR A 93 1.00 -6.55 10.25
CA THR A 93 -0.43 -6.55 9.91
C THR A 93 -0.79 -5.35 9.05
N ASP A 94 -1.74 -5.52 8.12
CA ASP A 94 -2.44 -4.42 7.46
C ASP A 94 -3.70 -4.13 8.27
N GLU A 95 -3.69 -3.04 9.02
CA GLU A 95 -4.76 -2.62 9.93
C GLU A 95 -5.97 -2.07 9.17
N VAL A 96 -5.80 -1.63 7.91
CA VAL A 96 -6.94 -1.19 7.08
C VAL A 96 -7.67 -2.41 6.49
N GLY A 97 -6.91 -3.35 5.93
CA GLY A 97 -7.46 -4.53 5.28
C GLY A 97 -7.78 -5.68 6.23
N GLY A 98 -7.19 -5.69 7.44
CA GLY A 98 -7.27 -6.82 8.37
C GLY A 98 -6.57 -8.08 7.84
N THR A 99 -5.53 -7.93 7.03
CA THR A 99 -4.84 -9.05 6.36
C THR A 99 -3.34 -9.09 6.68
N GLN A 100 -2.72 -10.24 6.42
CA GLN A 100 -1.27 -10.39 6.54
C GLN A 100 -0.59 -9.62 5.38
N PRO A 101 0.29 -8.64 5.67
CA PRO A 101 1.04 -7.94 4.65
C PRO A 101 2.04 -8.86 3.96
N LEU A 102 2.42 -8.46 2.75
CA LEU A 102 3.43 -9.14 1.95
C LEU A 102 4.82 -8.66 2.35
N VAL A 103 5.75 -9.62 2.43
CA VAL A 103 7.12 -9.38 2.91
C VAL A 103 8.12 -9.74 1.80
N TYR A 104 9.01 -8.80 1.51
CA TYR A 104 10.05 -8.95 0.51
C TYR A 104 11.42 -8.67 1.11
N ARG A 105 12.40 -9.49 0.77
CA ARG A 105 13.81 -9.26 1.10
C ARG A 105 14.48 -8.47 -0.02
N VAL A 106 15.42 -7.62 0.34
CA VAL A 106 16.20 -6.82 -0.60
C VAL A 106 17.66 -6.74 -0.15
N ARG A 107 18.57 -6.61 -1.12
CA ARG A 107 19.96 -6.23 -0.88
C ARG A 107 20.17 -4.83 -1.40
N VAL A 108 20.78 -3.98 -0.58
CA VAL A 108 21.10 -2.60 -0.91
C VAL A 108 22.60 -2.36 -0.75
N PRO A 109 23.18 -1.38 -1.48
CA PRO A 109 24.54 -0.93 -1.20
C PRO A 109 24.72 -0.62 0.29
N LYS A 110 25.82 -1.08 0.89
CA LYS A 110 26.10 -0.88 2.33
C LYS A 110 26.06 0.58 2.76
N LEU A 111 26.44 1.51 1.87
CA LEU A 111 26.36 2.95 2.14
C LEU A 111 24.92 3.47 2.33
N TRP A 112 23.91 2.74 1.88
CA TRP A 112 22.50 3.09 2.11
C TRP A 112 21.95 2.45 3.39
N SER A 113 22.70 1.56 4.01
CA SER A 113 22.35 0.80 5.22
C SER A 113 23.59 0.79 6.10
N ASP A 114 24.09 1.97 6.43
CA ASP A 114 25.26 2.16 7.29
C ASP A 114 24.92 2.08 8.79
N ALA A 115 23.62 2.10 9.10
CA ALA A 115 23.05 1.82 10.41
C ALA A 115 21.68 1.10 10.26
N PRO A 116 21.23 0.35 11.29
CA PRO A 116 19.86 -0.15 11.35
C PRO A 116 18.87 1.00 11.22
N PHE A 117 17.85 0.83 10.39
CA PHE A 117 16.92 1.90 10.04
C PHE A 117 15.53 1.35 9.73
N ILE A 118 14.48 2.04 10.17
CA ILE A 118 13.11 1.78 9.78
C ILE A 118 12.54 3.07 9.20
N GLY A 119 11.99 2.99 7.99
CA GLY A 119 11.48 4.15 7.28
C GLY A 119 10.38 3.79 6.30
N VAL A 120 9.98 4.79 5.52
CA VAL A 120 8.90 4.68 4.54
C VAL A 120 9.49 4.39 3.16
N ALA A 121 8.85 3.48 2.43
CA ALA A 121 9.04 3.28 1.01
C ALA A 121 7.77 3.69 0.25
N ALA A 122 7.94 4.17 -0.97
CA ALA A 122 6.87 4.37 -1.93
C ALA A 122 7.04 3.42 -3.11
N ILE A 123 5.94 2.84 -3.58
CA ILE A 123 5.89 1.87 -4.67
C ILE A 123 4.97 2.43 -5.74
N GLY A 124 5.42 2.55 -6.99
CA GLY A 124 4.55 3.04 -8.05
C GLY A 124 5.26 3.33 -9.37
N LYS A 125 4.50 3.79 -10.38
CA LYS A 125 5.04 4.15 -11.71
C LYS A 125 5.12 5.66 -11.88
N GLY A 126 6.27 6.15 -12.35
CA GLY A 126 6.44 7.55 -12.74
C GLY A 126 6.22 8.58 -11.61
N MET A 127 6.33 8.14 -10.35
CA MET A 127 6.24 9.01 -9.19
C MET A 127 7.56 9.73 -8.93
N LYS A 128 7.46 10.91 -8.31
CA LYS A 128 8.59 11.62 -7.70
C LYS A 128 8.45 11.56 -6.19
N THR A 129 9.56 11.45 -5.48
CA THR A 129 9.59 11.35 -4.03
C THR A 129 10.48 12.42 -3.42
N ARG A 130 10.12 12.88 -2.22
CA ARG A 130 10.95 13.72 -1.36
C ARG A 130 10.55 13.55 0.10
N ASN A 131 11.45 13.91 1.01
CA ASN A 131 11.05 14.10 2.41
C ASN A 131 10.24 15.39 2.56
N ALA A 132 9.20 15.33 3.38
CA ALA A 132 8.41 16.47 3.83
C ALA A 132 8.28 16.39 5.36
N GLY A 133 9.23 17.01 6.06
CA GLY A 133 9.41 16.77 7.50
C GLY A 133 9.80 15.31 7.74
N GLN A 134 9.10 14.64 8.68
CA GLN A 134 9.30 13.22 9.00
C GLN A 134 8.52 12.27 8.07
N GLN A 135 7.84 12.79 7.06
CA GLN A 135 7.02 12.01 6.13
C GLN A 135 7.72 11.85 4.77
N LEU A 136 7.40 10.75 4.09
CA LEU A 136 7.70 10.58 2.68
C LEU A 136 6.54 11.14 1.85
N GLU A 137 6.83 12.14 1.03
CA GLU A 137 5.89 12.69 0.06
C GLU A 137 6.12 12.06 -1.32
N THR A 138 5.04 11.67 -1.98
CA THR A 138 5.03 11.26 -3.38
C THR A 138 4.20 12.24 -4.20
N VAL A 139 4.67 12.54 -5.41
CA VAL A 139 3.91 13.24 -6.44
C VAL A 139 3.68 12.28 -7.60
N GLU A 140 2.42 11.88 -7.78
CA GLU A 140 1.98 10.99 -8.86
C GLU A 140 2.02 11.71 -10.23
N ARG A 141 2.01 10.93 -11.33
CA ARG A 141 2.04 11.48 -12.70
C ARG A 141 0.90 12.48 -12.99
N ARG A 142 -0.26 12.30 -12.34
CA ARG A 142 -1.42 13.21 -12.46
C ARG A 142 -1.33 14.45 -11.56
N GLY A 143 -0.20 14.68 -10.90
CA GLY A 143 0.03 15.80 -9.97
C GLY A 143 -0.53 15.60 -8.57
N ARG A 144 -1.20 14.46 -8.30
CA ARG A 144 -1.71 14.14 -6.96
C ARG A 144 -0.54 13.93 -6.00
N THR A 145 -0.56 14.66 -4.90
CA THR A 145 0.43 14.54 -3.83
C THR A 145 -0.11 13.66 -2.71
N ARG A 146 0.71 12.76 -2.18
CA ARG A 146 0.37 11.90 -1.05
C ARG A 146 1.52 11.85 -0.07
N ARG A 147 1.22 11.60 1.21
CA ARG A 147 2.22 11.56 2.28
C ARG A 147 1.94 10.38 3.20
N ALA A 148 2.99 9.64 3.50
CA ALA A 148 2.97 8.64 4.56
C ALA A 148 4.08 8.93 5.56
N GLY A 149 3.81 8.65 6.82
CA GLY A 149 4.76 8.77 7.91
C GLY A 149 4.84 7.48 8.70
N ILE A 150 5.88 7.38 9.51
CA ILE A 150 6.01 6.34 10.51
C ILE A 150 5.98 6.95 11.91
N CYS A 151 5.36 6.24 12.84
CA CYS A 151 5.46 6.50 14.27
C CYS A 151 5.66 5.18 15.02
N THR A 152 6.04 5.26 16.30
CA THR A 152 6.21 4.11 17.19
C THR A 152 5.13 4.09 18.26
N SER A 153 4.50 2.94 18.47
CA SER A 153 3.70 2.65 19.66
C SER A 153 4.58 1.97 20.71
N GLN A 154 3.99 1.51 21.81
CA GLN A 154 4.74 0.80 22.85
C GLN A 154 5.36 -0.51 22.38
N GLU A 155 4.85 -1.14 21.33
CA GLU A 155 5.24 -2.50 20.92
C GLU A 155 5.71 -2.60 19.46
N GLY A 156 5.58 -1.53 18.69
CA GLY A 156 5.90 -1.59 17.28
C GLY A 156 5.90 -0.27 16.55
N VAL A 157 5.96 -0.40 15.23
CA VAL A 157 6.02 0.67 14.26
C VAL A 157 4.73 0.69 13.48
N HIS A 158 4.15 1.88 13.32
CA HIS A 158 3.00 2.10 12.45
C HIS A 158 3.43 2.98 11.27
N LEU A 159 3.17 2.51 10.06
CA LEU A 159 3.15 3.35 8.87
C LEU A 159 1.71 3.76 8.60
N GLN A 160 1.48 5.06 8.45
CA GLN A 160 0.15 5.60 8.19
C GLN A 160 0.15 6.56 7.02
N GLU A 161 -0.89 6.45 6.20
CA GLU A 161 -1.21 7.37 5.13
C GLU A 161 -2.69 7.76 5.19
N LYS A 162 -2.96 9.06 5.29
CA LYS A 162 -4.32 9.61 5.37
C LYS A 162 -4.57 10.55 4.20
N VAL A 163 -5.77 10.46 3.62
CA VAL A 163 -6.28 11.42 2.63
C VAL A 163 -7.59 11.98 3.16
N GLY A 164 -7.54 13.22 3.65
CA GLY A 164 -8.63 13.77 4.45
C GLY A 164 -8.80 12.97 5.74
N SER A 165 -10.02 12.53 6.04
CA SER A 165 -10.34 11.68 7.18
C SER A 165 -10.17 10.18 6.92
N THR A 166 -9.91 9.79 5.67
CA THR A 166 -9.80 8.37 5.30
C THR A 166 -8.37 7.87 5.44
N GLU A 167 -8.19 6.83 6.24
CA GLU A 167 -6.95 6.05 6.30
C GLU A 167 -6.87 5.12 5.09
N ARG A 168 -5.82 5.31 4.28
CA ARG A 168 -5.63 4.55 3.03
C ARG A 168 -4.65 3.41 3.19
N THR A 169 -3.68 3.60 4.07
CA THR A 169 -2.67 2.60 4.42
C THR A 169 -2.40 2.73 5.91
N HIS A 170 -2.46 1.60 6.61
CA HIS A 170 -2.01 1.48 7.98
C HIS A 170 -1.34 0.12 8.13
N LEU A 171 -0.01 0.11 8.11
CA LEU A 171 0.77 -1.10 8.34
C LEU A 171 1.31 -1.04 9.76
N TYR A 172 1.19 -2.13 10.50
CA TYR A 172 1.86 -2.34 11.77
C TYR A 172 2.97 -3.37 11.61
N MET A 173 4.08 -3.14 12.31
CA MET A 173 5.19 -4.10 12.44
C MET A 173 5.63 -4.12 13.90
N SER A 174 5.58 -5.29 14.54
CA SER A 174 6.09 -5.46 15.90
C SER A 174 7.61 -5.31 15.92
N LEU A 175 8.12 -4.69 16.98
CA LEU A 175 9.56 -4.61 17.25
C LEU A 175 10.06 -5.79 18.09
N GLY A 176 9.16 -6.55 18.71
CA GLY A 176 9.51 -7.64 19.64
C GLY A 176 10.05 -7.16 21.00
N TYR A 177 10.03 -5.85 21.26
CA TYR A 177 10.41 -5.23 22.53
C TYR A 177 9.58 -3.98 22.78
N THR A 178 9.58 -3.51 24.04
CA THR A 178 8.86 -2.30 24.43
C THR A 178 9.63 -1.04 24.07
N VAL A 179 8.98 -0.09 23.41
CA VAL A 179 9.52 1.24 23.10
C VAL A 179 9.33 2.16 24.30
N GLU A 180 10.43 2.69 24.84
CA GLU A 180 10.42 3.55 26.03
C GLU A 180 9.75 4.91 25.80
N MET A 181 9.91 5.47 24.60
CA MET A 181 9.35 6.76 24.20
C MET A 181 8.59 6.63 22.88
N PRO A 182 7.34 6.12 22.92
CA PRO A 182 6.48 6.06 21.74
C PRO A 182 6.27 7.43 21.11
N THR A 183 6.13 7.47 19.79
CA THR A 183 5.97 8.71 19.01
C THR A 183 4.63 8.83 18.27
N CYS A 184 3.78 7.80 18.31
CA CYS A 184 2.42 7.91 17.79
C CYS A 184 1.58 8.85 18.68
N PRO A 185 0.68 9.65 18.07
CA PRO A 185 -0.19 10.57 18.80
C PRO A 185 -1.28 9.87 19.61
#